data_AF-U1ZXN8-F1
#
_entry.id   AF-U1ZXN8-F1
#
_cell.length_a   1.000
_cell.length_b   1.000
_cell.length_c   1.000
_cell.angle_alpha   90.00
_cell.angle_beta   90.00
_cell.angle_gamma   90.00
#
_symmetry.space_group_name_H-M   'P 1'
#
loop_
_entity.id
_entity.type
_entity.pdbx_description
1 polymer ?
#
loop_
_entity_poly.entity_id
_entity_poly.type
_entity_poly.pdbx_seq_one_letter_code
_entity_poly.pdbx_strand_id
1 'polypeptide(L)'
;MNSHRGSADGIGTAREQQLQVAAEQFEALFLQQILKQMRKASDVLAEGNPMRSRELDTMRDFYDEVLAETLAGRKQTGIADMLVKQLSGAAGSAPDLDAA
;
A
#
# COMPACT_ATOMS: atom_id res chain seq x y z
N MET A 1 -22.07 14.92 39.48
CA MET A 1 -22.44 14.14 38.27
C MET A 1 -21.65 14.70 37.10
N ASN A 2 -20.56 14.03 36.68
CA ASN A 2 -19.73 14.46 35.56
C ASN A 2 -19.78 13.39 34.47
N SER A 3 -20.59 13.59 33.44
CA SER A 3 -20.79 12.63 32.35
C SER A 3 -20.88 13.34 31.00
N HIS A 4 -19.79 13.93 30.51
CA HIS A 4 -19.69 14.56 29.17
C HIS A 4 -18.34 14.31 28.47
N ARG A 5 -17.71 13.13 28.65
CA ARG A 5 -16.61 12.66 27.79
C ARG A 5 -17.06 11.40 27.06
N GLY A 6 -17.64 11.56 25.88
CA GLY A 6 -18.06 10.42 25.04
C GLY A 6 -18.04 10.70 23.53
N SER A 7 -17.92 11.96 23.10
CA SER A 7 -18.13 12.34 21.69
C SER A 7 -16.85 12.55 20.87
N ALA A 8 -15.67 12.71 21.49
CA ALA A 8 -14.41 12.98 20.79
C ALA A 8 -13.67 11.71 20.32
N ASP A 9 -13.69 10.63 21.11
CA ASP A 9 -13.01 9.37 20.78
C ASP A 9 -13.65 8.63 19.59
N GLY A 10 -14.98 8.76 19.40
CA GLY A 10 -15.69 8.11 18.29
C GLY A 10 -15.34 8.69 16.91
N ILE A 11 -14.93 9.96 16.84
CA ILE A 11 -14.55 10.62 15.58
C ILE A 11 -13.10 10.31 15.21
N GLY A 12 -12.21 10.20 16.21
CA GLY A 12 -10.81 9.80 16.01
C GLY A 12 -10.71 8.38 15.45
N THR A 13 -11.39 7.43 16.08
CA THR A 13 -11.39 6.01 15.68
C THR A 13 -11.98 5.77 14.29
N ALA A 14 -13.06 6.47 13.92
CA ALA A 14 -13.64 6.38 12.58
C ALA A 14 -12.70 6.92 11.49
N ARG A 15 -11.97 8.00 11.76
CA ARG A 15 -10.98 8.58 10.84
C ARG A 15 -9.77 7.65 10.65
N GLU A 16 -9.30 7.04 11.73
CA GLU A 16 -8.20 6.06 11.69
C GLU A 16 -8.58 4.82 10.86
N GLN A 17 -9.79 4.29 11.04
CA GLN A 17 -10.27 3.16 10.22
C GLN A 17 -10.35 3.51 8.73
N GLN A 18 -10.88 4.68 8.38
CA GLN A 18 -10.93 5.12 6.97
C GLN A 18 -9.53 5.30 6.38
N LEU A 19 -8.60 5.84 7.17
CA LEU A 19 -7.21 6.01 6.77
C LEU A 19 -6.53 4.65 6.54
N GLN A 20 -6.80 3.66 7.39
CA GLN A 20 -6.28 2.30 7.23
C GLN A 20 -6.79 1.63 5.95
N VAL A 21 -8.09 1.71 5.68
CA VAL A 21 -8.67 1.15 4.44
C VAL A 21 -8.11 1.85 3.19
N ALA A 22 -7.86 3.15 3.24
CA ALA A 22 -7.24 3.88 2.14
C ALA A 22 -5.76 3.48 1.94
N ALA A 23 -5.00 3.30 3.02
CA ALA A 23 -3.60 2.90 2.98
C ALA A 23 -3.43 1.47 2.42
N GLU A 24 -4.30 0.54 2.81
CA GLU A 24 -4.32 -0.84 2.28
C GLU A 24 -4.58 -0.86 0.76
N GLN A 25 -5.54 -0.05 0.29
CA GLN A 25 -5.82 0.06 -1.15
C GLN A 25 -4.67 0.71 -1.92
N PHE A 26 -4.05 1.75 -1.37
CA PHE A 26 -2.87 2.38 -1.98
C PHE A 26 -1.71 1.40 -2.10
N GLU A 27 -1.45 0.61 -1.05
CA GLU A 27 -0.39 -0.39 -1.05
C GLU A 27 -0.63 -1.46 -2.11
N ALA A 28 -1.86 -1.94 -2.27
CA ALA A 28 -2.22 -2.88 -3.33
C ALA A 28 -1.91 -2.31 -4.73
N LEU A 29 -2.32 -1.07 -5.01
CA LEU A 29 -2.04 -0.39 -6.28
C LEU A 29 -0.53 -0.18 -6.51
N PHE A 30 0.20 0.18 -5.45
CA PHE A 30 1.64 0.39 -5.50
C PHE A 30 2.40 -0.91 -5.81
N LEU A 31 2.04 -2.01 -5.14
CA LEU A 31 2.64 -3.34 -5.38
C LEU A 31 2.36 -3.82 -6.80
N GLN A 32 1.12 -3.69 -7.27
CA GLN A 32 0.78 -3.98 -8.67
C GLN A 32 1.65 -3.19 -9.64
N GLN A 33 1.88 -1.91 -9.34
CA GLN A 33 2.71 -1.06 -10.17
C GLN A 33 4.19 -1.48 -10.15
N ILE A 34 4.76 -1.83 -8.98
CA ILE A 34 6.13 -2.36 -8.87
C ILE A 34 6.28 -3.65 -9.69
N LEU A 35 5.38 -4.62 -9.50
CA LEU A 35 5.41 -5.90 -10.22
C LEU A 35 5.36 -5.68 -11.74
N LYS A 36 4.51 -4.76 -12.19
CA LYS A 36 4.43 -4.38 -13.62
C LYS A 36 5.73 -3.77 -14.15
N GLN A 37 6.43 -2.93 -13.37
CA GLN A 37 7.71 -2.36 -13.80
C GLN A 37 8.83 -3.41 -13.82
N MET A 38 8.86 -4.33 -12.85
CA MET A 38 9.82 -5.45 -12.84
C MET A 38 9.67 -6.36 -14.06
N ARG A 39 8.42 -6.66 -14.46
CA ARG A 39 8.15 -7.39 -15.71
C ARG A 39 8.61 -6.64 -16.94
N LYS A 40 8.26 -5.36 -17.07
CA LYS A 40 8.75 -4.53 -18.18
C LYS A 40 10.28 -4.49 -18.26
N ALA A 41 10.97 -4.41 -17.12
CA ALA A 41 12.43 -4.48 -17.08
C ALA A 41 12.95 -5.85 -17.54
N SER A 42 12.32 -6.94 -17.08
CA SER A 42 12.64 -8.29 -17.57
C SER A 42 12.37 -8.45 -19.07
N ASP A 43 11.33 -7.80 -19.60
CA ASP A 43 10.98 -7.87 -21.01
C ASP A 43 12.01 -7.19 -21.90
N VAL A 44 12.51 -6.02 -21.48
CA VAL A 44 13.60 -5.29 -22.15
C VAL A 44 14.89 -6.10 -22.10
N LEU A 45 15.19 -6.75 -20.97
CA LEU A 45 16.37 -7.63 -20.85
C LEU A 45 16.26 -8.89 -21.72
N ALA A 46 15.03 -9.33 -22.02
CA ALA A 46 14.76 -10.47 -22.89
C ALA A 46 14.49 -10.07 -24.35
N GLU A 47 14.54 -8.78 -24.68
CA GLU A 47 14.35 -8.26 -26.03
C GLU A 47 15.54 -8.71 -26.91
N GLY A 48 15.29 -9.69 -27.78
CA GLY A 48 16.31 -10.33 -28.62
C GLY A 48 16.39 -11.85 -28.53
N ASN A 49 15.59 -12.51 -27.67
CA ASN A 49 15.52 -13.97 -27.62
C ASN A 49 14.39 -14.51 -28.53
N PRO A 50 14.71 -15.12 -29.70
CA PRO A 50 13.71 -15.62 -30.66
C PRO A 50 12.88 -16.82 -30.15
N MET A 51 13.20 -17.38 -28.98
CA MET A 51 12.49 -18.51 -28.37
C MET A 51 11.38 -18.09 -27.38
N ARG A 52 11.16 -16.79 -27.18
CA ARG A 52 10.12 -16.28 -26.27
C ARG A 52 8.79 -16.13 -27.01
N SER A 53 7.79 -16.95 -26.67
CA SER A 53 6.45 -16.84 -27.25
C SER A 53 5.61 -15.81 -26.50
N ARG A 54 5.00 -14.88 -27.23
CA ARG A 54 4.15 -13.81 -26.69
C ARG A 54 2.90 -14.34 -25.97
N GLU A 55 2.48 -15.55 -26.31
CA GLU A 55 1.35 -16.26 -25.69
C GLU A 55 1.68 -16.71 -24.26
N LEU A 56 2.89 -17.24 -24.01
CA LEU A 56 3.34 -17.63 -22.67
C LEU A 56 3.49 -16.43 -21.74
N ASP A 57 3.96 -15.29 -22.27
CA ASP A 57 4.05 -14.05 -21.50
C ASP A 57 2.67 -13.58 -21.04
N THR A 58 1.68 -13.62 -21.93
CA THR A 58 0.31 -13.20 -21.61
C THR A 58 -0.31 -14.10 -20.53
N MET A 59 -0.06 -15.42 -20.59
CA MET A 59 -0.53 -16.37 -19.56
C MET A 59 0.17 -16.16 -18.22
N ARG A 60 1.47 -15.85 -18.25
CA ARG A 60 2.25 -15.53 -17.05
C ARG A 60 1.77 -14.22 -16.42
N ASP A 61 1.48 -13.23 -17.23
CA ASP A 61 0.95 -11.94 -16.78
C ASP A 61 -0.35 -12.11 -16.02
N PHE A 62 -1.27 -12.91 -16.57
CA PHE A 62 -2.56 -13.22 -15.97
C PHE A 62 -2.42 -14.01 -14.65
N TYR A 63 -1.51 -14.99 -14.62
CA TYR A 63 -1.23 -15.76 -13.40
C TYR A 63 -0.69 -14.88 -12.27
N ASP A 64 0.27 -14.02 -12.60
CA ASP A 64 0.88 -13.10 -11.65
C ASP A 64 -0.12 -12.03 -11.16
N GLU A 65 -1.09 -11.63 -11.98
CA GLU A 65 -2.16 -10.71 -11.58
C GLU A 65 -3.06 -11.33 -10.49
N VAL A 66 -3.49 -12.58 -10.69
CA VAL A 66 -4.24 -13.35 -9.68
C VAL A 66 -3.40 -13.57 -8.41
N LEU A 67 -2.11 -13.84 -8.58
CA LEU A 67 -1.19 -14.01 -7.44
C LEU A 67 -1.02 -12.70 -6.67
N ALA A 68 -0.87 -11.57 -7.35
CA ALA A 68 -0.77 -10.25 -6.72
C ALA A 68 -2.05 -9.89 -5.96
N GLU A 69 -3.22 -10.17 -6.53
CA GLU A 69 -4.51 -10.00 -5.85
C GLU A 69 -4.62 -10.88 -4.61
N THR A 70 -4.18 -12.14 -4.69
CA THR A 70 -4.16 -13.08 -3.56
C THR A 70 -3.20 -12.64 -2.45
N LEU A 71 -2.03 -12.11 -2.81
CA LEU A 71 -1.03 -11.61 -1.86
C LEU A 71 -1.48 -10.28 -1.23
N ALA A 72 -2.09 -9.39 -2.01
CA ALA A 72 -2.68 -8.15 -1.50
C ALA A 72 -3.82 -8.43 -0.50
N GLY A 73 -4.64 -9.45 -0.76
CA GLY A 73 -5.67 -9.90 0.19
C GLY A 73 -5.11 -10.51 1.48
N ARG A 74 -3.85 -10.98 1.46
CA ARG A 74 -3.14 -11.54 2.62
C ARG A 74 -2.22 -10.47 3.22
N LYS A 75 -2.82 -9.47 3.88
CA LYS A 75 -2.20 -8.43 4.73
C LYS A 75 -0.77 -8.75 5.22
N GLN A 76 0.26 -8.43 4.43
CA GLN A 76 1.64 -8.69 4.87
C GLN A 76 2.69 -7.72 4.29
N THR A 77 2.29 -6.49 4.03
CA THR A 77 3.21 -5.42 3.65
C THR A 77 3.05 -4.28 4.65
N GLY A 78 4.17 -3.89 5.28
CA GLY A 78 4.18 -2.90 6.36
C GLY A 78 4.14 -1.45 5.87
N ILE A 79 3.93 -1.21 4.56
CA ILE A 79 3.88 0.14 3.99
C ILE A 79 2.53 0.78 4.32
N ALA A 80 1.43 0.01 4.28
CA ALA A 80 0.12 0.48 4.73
C ALA A 80 0.18 0.99 6.19
N ASP A 81 0.79 0.22 7.10
CA ASP A 81 0.96 0.62 8.50
C ASP A 81 1.83 1.89 8.64
N MET A 82 2.89 2.00 7.83
CA MET A 82 3.74 3.20 7.79
C MET A 82 2.97 4.43 7.31
N LEU A 83 2.12 4.29 6.28
CA LEU A 83 1.29 5.38 5.76
C LEU A 83 0.25 5.83 6.78
N VAL A 84 -0.42 4.89 7.45
CA VAL A 84 -1.35 5.19 8.55
C VAL A 84 -0.62 5.95 9.65
N LYS A 85 0.57 5.50 10.07
CA LYS A 85 1.36 6.14 11.14
C LYS A 85 1.82 7.56 10.78
N GLN A 86 2.19 7.81 9.52
CA GLN A 86 2.60 9.14 9.06
C GLN A 86 1.39 10.09 8.93
N LEU A 87 0.26 9.60 8.43
CA LEU A 87 -0.91 10.43 8.13
C LEU A 87 -1.90 10.55 9.30
N SER A 88 -1.83 9.68 10.32
CA SER A 88 -2.60 9.81 11.58
C SER A 88 -2.02 10.86 12.53
N GLY A 89 -0.91 11.51 12.17
CA GLY A 89 -0.33 12.62 12.92
C GLY A 89 0.69 12.20 13.99
N ALA A 90 1.09 10.93 14.07
CA ALA A 90 2.14 10.49 15.00
C ALA A 90 3.53 11.05 14.66
N ALA A 91 3.73 11.61 13.47
CA ALA A 91 4.93 12.35 13.07
C ALA A 91 4.80 13.88 13.21
N GLY A 92 3.70 14.37 13.80
CA GLY A 92 3.35 15.80 13.88
C GLY A 92 3.63 16.48 15.22
N SER A 93 4.27 15.81 16.19
CA SER A 93 4.84 16.51 17.36
C SER A 93 6.16 17.15 16.95
N ALA A 94 6.06 18.32 16.31
CA ALA A 94 7.19 19.21 16.12
C ALA A 94 7.90 19.43 17.47
N PRO A 95 9.24 19.38 17.54
CA PRO A 95 9.95 19.80 18.74
C PRO A 95 9.65 21.28 18.95
N ASP A 96 9.13 21.63 20.13
CA ASP A 96 9.00 23.02 20.57
C ASP A 96 10.37 23.69 20.50
N LEU A 97 10.58 24.52 19.48
CA LEU A 97 11.78 25.34 19.27
C LEU A 97 11.59 26.75 19.87
N ASP A 98 10.91 26.86 21.01
CA ASP A 98 10.65 28.16 21.68
C ASP A 98 11.12 28.15 23.14
N ALA A 99 12.34 27.64 23.35
CA ALA A 99 13.09 27.78 24.60
C ALA A 99 14.56 28.06 24.29
N ALA A 100 14.85 29.29 23.84
CA ALA A 100 16.18 29.91 23.87
C ALA A 100 16.06 31.42 23.99
#